data_AF-A0A8H7Y3M7-F1
#
_entry.id   AF-A0A8H7Y3M7-F1
#
_cell.length_a   1.000
_cell.length_b   1.000
_cell.length_c   1.000
_cell.angle_alpha   90.00
_cell.angle_beta   90.00
_cell.angle_gamma   90.00
#
_symmetry.space_group_name_H-M   'P 1'
#
loop_
_entity.id
_entity.type
_entity.pdbx_description
1 polymer ?
#
loop_
_entity_poly.entity_id
_entity_poly.type
_entity_poly.pdbx_seq_one_letter_code
_entity_poly.pdbx_strand_id
1 'polypeptide(L)' 'MPLRIGYVREHFSSPLLQFAEQDAGKTFTLVECPSGTGQLISRLTNDEIDIAIALTDPLITGICKKTNTSSVVFEQND' A
#
# COMPACT_ATOMS: atom_id res chain seq x y z
N MET A 1 2.54 7.67 15.84
CA MET A 1 2.89 8.20 14.51
C MET A 1 1.79 7.80 13.54
N PRO A 2 1.40 8.67 12.60
CA PRO A 2 0.45 8.29 11.56
C PRO A 2 1.06 7.19 10.67
N LEU A 3 0.24 6.21 10.29
CA LEU A 3 0.66 5.10 9.43
C LEU A 3 1.02 5.59 8.02
N ARG A 4 2.07 5.06 7.41
CA ARG A 4 2.48 5.38 6.04
C ARG A 4 1.87 4.36 5.09
N ILE A 5 0.90 4.77 4.28
CA ILE A 5 0.18 3.90 3.36
C ILE A 5 0.70 4.13 1.94
N GLY A 6 1.40 3.14 1.40
CA GLY A 6 1.76 3.09 -0.01
C GLY A 6 0.56 2.71 -0.87
N TYR A 7 0.32 3.46 -1.94
CA TYR A 7 -0.75 3.16 -2.91
C TYR A 7 -0.35 3.56 -4.33
N VAL A 8 -1.04 2.99 -5.32
CA VAL A 8 -0.98 3.42 -6.73
C VAL A 8 -2.21 4.28 -7.02
N ARG A 9 -2.04 5.48 -7.56
CA ARG A 9 -3.17 6.37 -7.86
C ARG A 9 -3.96 5.87 -9.06
N GLU A 10 -4.98 5.07 -8.77
CA GLU A 10 -5.89 4.47 -9.73
C GLU A 10 -7.35 4.64 -9.28
N HIS A 11 -8.30 4.27 -10.14
CA HIS A 11 -9.74 4.43 -9.87
C HIS A 11 -10.21 3.73 -8.58
N PHE A 12 -9.65 2.55 -8.24
CA PHE A 12 -9.95 1.84 -6.99
C PHE A 12 -9.45 2.58 -5.73
N SER A 13 -8.58 3.59 -5.88
CA SER A 13 -8.09 4.41 -4.75
C SER A 13 -9.06 5.52 -4.35
N SER A 14 -10.17 5.71 -5.06
CA SER A 14 -11.15 6.77 -4.76
C SER A 14 -11.62 6.77 -3.28
N PRO A 15 -12.03 5.63 -2.68
CA PRO A 15 -12.45 5.61 -1.28
C PRO A 15 -11.32 5.99 -0.30
N LEU A 16 -10.09 5.55 -0.60
CA LEU A 16 -8.91 5.87 0.21
C LEU A 16 -8.61 7.38 0.17
N LEU A 17 -8.67 7.98 -1.02
CA LEU A 17 -8.39 9.41 -1.21
C LEU A 17 -9.45 10.29 -0.52
N GLN A 18 -10.73 9.91 -0.62
CA GLN A 18 -11.82 10.59 0.08
C GLN A 18 -11.65 10.52 1.60
N PHE A 19 -11.26 9.36 2.12
CA PHE A 19 -11.02 9.22 3.55
C PHE A 19 -9.75 9.97 4.00
N ALA A 20 -8.70 10.00 3.19
CA ALA A 20 -7.48 10.74 3.48
C ALA A 20 -7.72 12.25 3.58
N GLU A 21 -8.60 12.79 2.74
CA GLU A 21 -9.03 14.19 2.80
C GLU A 21 -9.73 14.50 4.13
N GLN A 22 -10.57 13.58 4.65
CA GLN A 22 -11.26 13.74 5.93
C GLN A 22 -10.33 13.55 7.13
N ASP A 23 -9.41 12.58 7.06
CA ASP A 23 -8.43 12.30 8.12
C ASP A 23 -7.43 13.45 8.29
N ALA A 24 -7.06 14.11 7.19
CA ALA A 24 -6.12 15.23 7.15
C ALA A 24 -4.77 14.93 7.82
N GLY A 25 -4.27 13.70 7.69
CA GLY A 25 -2.95 13.30 8.19
C GLY A 25 -2.92 12.95 9.68
N LYS A 26 -4.07 12.78 10.34
CA LYS A 26 -4.16 12.49 11.77
C LYS A 26 -3.81 11.05 12.11
N THR A 27 -4.34 10.10 11.32
CA THR A 27 -4.16 8.66 11.57
C THR A 27 -3.25 8.01 10.55
N PHE A 28 -3.17 8.52 9.33
CA PHE A 28 -2.26 8.01 8.30
C PHE A 28 -1.81 9.08 7.30
N THR A 29 -0.77 8.77 6.53
CA THR A 29 -0.24 9.57 5.43
C THR A 29 -0.13 8.70 4.18
N LEU A 30 -0.38 9.29 3.01
CA LEU A 30 -0.34 8.58 1.74
C LEU A 30 1.02 8.74 1.06
N VAL A 31 1.57 7.63 0.56
CA VAL A 31 2.82 7.57 -0.20
C VAL A 31 2.50 7.03 -1.60
N GLU A 32 2.53 7.92 -2.58
CA GLU A 32 2.21 7.55 -3.97
C GLU A 32 3.34 6.73 -4.61
N CYS A 33 2.96 5.62 -5.24
CA CYS A 33 3.86 4.66 -5.89
C CYS A 33 3.48 4.48 -7.37
N PRO A 34 3.82 5.44 -8.26
CA PRO A 34 3.37 5.43 -9.66
C PRO A 34 3.96 4.27 -10.47
N SER A 35 5.06 3.65 -10.03
CA SER A 35 5.66 2.50 -10.71
C SER A 35 4.98 1.17 -10.37
N GLY A 36 3.86 1.20 -9.64
CA GLY A 36 3.04 0.01 -9.35
C GLY A 36 3.56 -0.85 -8.20
N THR A 37 3.12 -2.11 -8.17
CA THR A 37 3.35 -3.04 -7.04
C THR A 37 4.83 -3.32 -6.74
N GLY A 38 5.71 -3.30 -7.75
CA GLY A 38 7.14 -3.51 -7.53
C GLY A 38 7.76 -2.44 -6.62
N GLN A 39 7.35 -1.18 -6.79
CA GLN A 39 7.79 -0.08 -5.94
C GLN A 39 7.21 -0.20 -4.53
N LEU A 40 5.95 -0.61 -4.40
CA LEU A 40 5.32 -0.85 -3.09
C LEU A 40 6.07 -1.92 -2.30
N ILE A 41 6.43 -3.04 -2.92
CA ILE A 41 7.20 -4.10 -2.26
C ILE A 41 8.58 -3.58 -1.83
N SER A 42 9.26 -2.81 -2.68
CA SER A 42 10.56 -2.24 -2.33
C SER A 42 10.45 -1.30 -1.12
N ARG A 43 9.47 -0.39 -1.12
CA ARG A 43 9.23 0.54 -0.02
C ARG A 43 8.85 -0.17 1.26
N LEU A 44 8.02 -1.22 1.18
CA LEU A 44 7.66 -2.04 2.33
C LEU A 44 8.88 -2.77 2.89
N THR A 45 9.77 -3.28 2.02
CA THR A 45 11.01 -3.96 2.44
C THR A 45 12.00 -2.99 3.09
N ASN A 46 12.04 -1.74 2.62
CA ASN A 46 12.95 -0.69 3.10
C ASN A 46 12.42 0.08 4.32
N ASP A 47 11.29 -0.33 4.90
CA ASP A 47 10.62 0.39 5.99
C ASP A 47 10.29 1.86 5.62
N GLU A 48 9.95 2.11 4.35
CA GLU A 48 9.50 3.43 3.87
C GLU A 48 7.97 3.59 3.99
N ILE A 49 7.23 2.48 4.01
CA ILE A 49 5.78 2.41 4.21
C ILE A 49 5.44 1.29 5.19
N ASP A 50 4.34 1.45 5.91
CA ASP A 50 3.85 0.49 6.90
C ASP A 50 2.77 -0.43 6.30
N ILE A 51 2.01 0.08 5.33
CA ILE A 51 0.91 -0.62 4.65
C ILE A 51 1.08 -0.43 3.14
N ALA A 52 0.87 -1.48 2.37
CA ALA A 52 0.87 -1.44 0.90
C ALA A 52 -0.51 -1.84 0.35
N ILE A 53 -1.11 -0.96 -0.45
CA ILE A 53 -2.33 -1.24 -1.21
C ILE A 53 -1.90 -1.59 -2.63
N ALA A 54 -1.98 -2.87 -2.97
CA ALA A 54 -1.48 -3.43 -4.22
C ALA A 54 -2.43 -4.49 -4.76
N LEU A 55 -2.28 -4.81 -6.05
CA LEU A 55 -2.94 -5.97 -6.65
C LEU A 55 -2.46 -7.27 -5.99
N THR A 56 -3.40 -8.19 -5.77
CA THR A 56 -3.18 -9.46 -5.07
C THR A 56 -2.08 -10.31 -5.71
N ASP A 57 -2.18 -10.62 -7.01
CA ASP A 57 -1.24 -11.52 -7.68
C ASP A 57 0.23 -11.02 -7.67
N PRO A 58 0.51 -9.75 -8.01
CA PRO A 58 1.87 -9.22 -7.92
C PRO A 58 2.39 -9.13 -6.48
N LEU A 59 1.52 -8.87 -5.50
CA LEU A 59 1.89 -8.78 -4.10
C LEU A 59 2.32 -10.15 -3.55
N ILE A 60 1.50 -11.19 -3.76
CA ILE A 60 1.80 -12.56 -3.35
C ILE A 60 3.11 -13.04 -4.02
N THR A 61 3.22 -12.84 -5.33
CA THR A 61 4.42 -13.22 -6.09
C THR A 61 5.68 -12.51 -5.57
N GLY A 62 5.56 -11.24 -5.17
CA GLY A 62 6.64 -10.45 -4.63
C GLY A 62 7.10 -10.89 -3.24
N ILE A 63 6.15 -11.17 -2.34
CA ILE A 63 6.43 -11.59 -0.96
C ILE A 63 6.99 -13.02 -0.92
N CYS A 64 6.38 -13.96 -1.66
CA CYS A 64 6.81 -15.36 -1.68
C CYS A 64 8.25 -15.53 -2.19
N LYS A 65 8.76 -14.59 -2.99
CA LYS A 65 10.15 -14.60 -3.47
C LYS A 65 11.17 -14.03 -2.46
N LYS A 66 10.74 -13.37 -1.37
CA LYS A 66 11.61 -12.57 -0.47
C LYS A 66 11.46 -12.87 1.03
N THR A 67 10.85 -13.99 1.41
CA THR A 67 10.31 -14.26 2.75
C THR A 67 11.25 -13.96 3.94
N ASN A 68 10.96 -12.87 4.66
CA ASN A 68 10.94 -12.82 6.14
C ASN A 68 10.08 -11.66 6.72
N THR A 69 9.07 -11.18 5.99
CA THR A 69 8.28 -9.98 6.38
C THR A 69 6.80 -10.31 6.52
N SER A 70 6.19 -9.94 7.65
CA SER A 70 4.75 -10.08 7.89
C SER A 70 3.97 -9.04 7.09
N SER A 71 3.10 -9.46 6.17
CA SER A 71 2.25 -8.55 5.38
C SER A 71 0.80 -8.99 5.48
N VAL A 72 -0.11 -8.04 5.72
CA VAL A 72 -1.57 -8.26 5.67
C VAL A 72 -2.05 -7.90 4.26
N VAL A 73 -2.65 -8.87 3.57
CA VAL A 73 -3.23 -8.68 2.23
C VAL A 73 -4.72 -8.41 2.41
N PHE A 74 -5.20 -7.29 1.87
CA PHE A 74 -6.64 -7.00 1.78
C PHE A 74 -7.10 -7.25 0.34
N GLU A 75 -8.04 -8.18 0.18
CA GLU A 75 -8.74 -8.44 -1.09
C GLU A 75 -9.94 -7.49 -1.18
N GLN A 76 -10.01 -6.70 -2.24
CA GLN A 76 -11.23 -5.99 -2.60
C GLN A 76 -12.01 -6.93 -3.53
N ASN A 77 -13.09 -7.53 -3.01
CA ASN A 77 -14.05 -8.24 -3.85
C ASN A 77 -14.94 -7.20 -4.54
N ASP A 78 -15.04 -7.28 -5.88
CA ASP A 78 -15.93 -6.48 -6.71
C ASP A 78 -17.41 -6.57 -6.27
#